data_AF-A0A7V0T9R4-F1
#
_entry.id   AF-A0A7V0T9R4-F1
#
_cell.length_a   1.000
_cell.length_b   1.000
_cell.length_c   1.000
_cell.angle_alpha   90.00
_cell.angle_beta   90.00
_cell.angle_gamma   90.00
#
_symmetry.space_group_name_H-M   'P 1'
#
loop_
_entity.id
_entity.type
_entity.pdbx_description
1 polymer ?
#
loop_
_entity_poly.entity_id
_entity_poly.type
_entity_poly.pdbx_seq_one_letter_code
_entity_poly.pdbx_strand_id
1 'polypeptide(L)'
;MLLAFSLIAAGCGASSTATTRVAADTQTDLSGRWNDTDSRLVAEQMVSDLLSAGWLPNFVDENGAKPRVIVGKVRLKDSMEHIKTSGFIKDIERELVNSGRVSFVASASERDIVRDERMDQQSFASEESAKRLANEAAADYMLSGSITMYVDAVGGKQAKFYQIDMELINIESNEKVWLGSKEIKKIVQQRKASW
;
A
#
# COMPACT_ATOMS: atom_id res chain seq x y z
N MET A 1 51.00 49.62 27.52
CA MET A 1 50.46 48.34 28.04
C MET A 1 49.16 48.07 27.29
N LEU A 2 49.26 47.36 26.17
CA LEU A 2 48.16 47.00 25.27
C LEU A 2 47.46 45.77 25.85
N LEU A 3 46.17 45.87 26.17
CA LEU A 3 45.34 44.74 26.59
C LEU A 3 44.43 44.34 25.44
N ALA A 4 44.72 43.15 24.92
CA ALA A 4 44.02 42.48 23.85
C ALA A 4 42.61 42.04 24.28
N PHE A 5 41.62 42.27 23.42
CA PHE A 5 40.31 41.65 23.53
C PHE A 5 40.04 40.90 22.22
N SER A 6 40.38 39.61 22.20
CA SER A 6 40.06 38.70 21.08
C SER A 6 38.62 38.23 21.26
N LEU A 7 37.73 38.69 20.37
CA LEU A 7 36.38 38.15 20.21
C LEU A 7 36.49 36.80 19.49
N ILE A 8 36.30 35.71 20.24
CA ILE A 8 36.11 34.38 19.66
C ILE A 8 34.67 34.31 19.16
N ALA A 9 34.50 34.39 17.83
CA ALA A 9 33.23 34.11 17.18
C ALA A 9 32.86 32.63 17.40
N ALA A 10 31.82 32.40 18.19
CA ALA A 10 31.17 31.10 18.32
C ALA A 10 30.59 30.71 16.94
N GLY A 11 31.25 29.76 16.27
CA GLY A 11 30.71 29.12 15.09
C GLY A 11 29.44 28.36 15.45
N CYS A 12 28.30 28.80 14.91
CA CYS A 12 27.07 28.00 14.92
C CYS A 12 27.37 26.65 14.27
N GLY A 13 27.27 25.58 15.08
CA GLY A 13 27.39 24.21 14.62
C GLY A 13 26.42 23.97 13.48
N ALA A 14 26.97 23.54 12.34
CA ALA A 14 26.18 22.95 11.28
C ALA A 14 25.46 21.72 11.89
N SER A 15 24.13 21.77 11.97
CA SER A 15 23.33 20.56 12.17
C SER A 15 23.57 19.66 10.97
N SER A 16 24.59 18.80 11.06
CA SER A 16 24.78 17.71 10.12
C SER A 16 23.69 16.69 10.44
N THR A 17 22.61 16.72 9.66
CA THR A 17 21.65 15.61 9.63
C THR A 17 22.40 14.38 9.15
N ALA A 18 22.86 13.57 10.10
CA ALA A 18 23.51 12.30 9.81
C ALA A 18 22.46 11.34 9.24
N THR A 19 22.62 10.98 7.97
CA THR A 19 21.76 9.99 7.31
C THR A 19 22.52 8.67 7.23
N THR A 20 21.97 7.62 7.83
CA THR A 20 22.48 6.26 7.71
C THR A 20 21.57 5.49 6.76
N ARG A 21 22.14 4.91 5.70
CA ARG A 21 21.39 4.03 4.80
C ARG A 21 21.33 2.64 5.43
N VAL A 22 20.12 2.15 5.60
CA VAL A 22 19.84 0.76 6.03
C VAL A 22 19.16 0.02 4.88
N ALA A 23 19.14 -1.31 4.95
CA ALA A 23 18.43 -2.12 3.97
C ALA A 23 16.92 -1.88 4.08
N ALA A 24 16.21 -1.96 2.95
CA ALA A 24 14.78 -1.61 2.88
C ALA A 24 13.87 -2.60 3.64
N ASP A 25 14.35 -3.80 3.93
CA ASP A 25 13.68 -4.83 4.73
C ASP A 25 13.95 -4.71 6.24
N THR A 26 14.83 -3.77 6.64
CA THR A 26 15.13 -3.54 8.04
C THR A 26 13.95 -2.87 8.74
N GLN A 27 13.33 -3.58 9.68
CA GLN A 27 12.23 -3.04 10.48
C GLN A 27 12.71 -1.80 11.24
N THR A 28 12.12 -0.66 10.89
CA THR A 28 12.45 0.64 11.49
C THR A 28 11.18 1.29 12.02
N ASP A 29 11.02 1.35 13.35
CA ASP A 29 9.89 2.04 13.98
C ASP A 29 10.37 3.23 14.82
N LEU A 30 10.37 4.41 14.20
CA LEU A 30 10.84 5.65 14.84
C LEU A 30 9.72 6.42 15.55
N SER A 31 8.50 6.38 15.03
CA SER A 31 7.40 7.27 15.46
C SER A 31 6.14 6.53 15.90
N GLY A 32 6.12 5.19 15.81
CA GLY A 32 4.94 4.35 15.97
C GLY A 32 3.85 4.62 14.95
N ARG A 33 4.13 5.40 13.90
CA ARG A 33 3.21 5.65 12.78
C ARG A 33 3.11 4.41 11.89
N TRP A 34 2.12 4.42 11.00
CA TRP A 34 2.06 3.44 9.93
C TRP A 34 3.31 3.58 9.06
N ASN A 35 4.01 2.48 8.81
CA ASN A 35 5.23 2.45 8.00
C ASN A 35 5.20 1.38 6.90
N ASP A 36 6.28 1.33 6.14
CA ASP A 36 6.52 0.36 5.07
C ASP A 36 6.45 -1.10 5.57
N THR A 37 6.97 -1.36 6.77
CA THR A 37 6.95 -2.70 7.36
C THR A 37 5.52 -3.14 7.69
N ASP A 38 4.72 -2.26 8.31
CA ASP A 38 3.30 -2.55 8.57
C ASP A 38 2.54 -2.82 7.27
N SER A 39 2.77 -1.97 6.26
CA SER A 39 2.16 -2.08 4.93
C SER A 39 2.41 -3.44 4.30
N ARG A 40 3.69 -3.84 4.23
CA ARG A 40 4.10 -5.11 3.64
C ARG A 40 3.51 -6.30 4.40
N LEU A 41 3.65 -6.33 5.73
CA LEU A 41 3.18 -7.46 6.54
C LEU A 41 1.66 -7.62 6.49
N VAL A 42 0.90 -6.52 6.47
CA VAL A 42 -0.55 -6.58 6.31
C VAL A 42 -0.91 -7.07 4.91
N ALA A 43 -0.25 -6.57 3.86
CA ALA A 43 -0.52 -7.00 2.49
C ALA A 43 -0.27 -8.51 2.31
N GLU A 44 0.88 -9.01 2.74
CA GLU A 44 1.24 -10.44 2.70
C GLU A 44 0.16 -11.31 3.39
N GLN A 45 -0.25 -10.92 4.60
CA GLN A 45 -1.24 -11.67 5.35
C GLN A 45 -2.63 -11.63 4.71
N MET A 46 -3.07 -10.45 4.25
CA MET A 46 -4.40 -10.28 3.65
C MET A 46 -4.51 -11.01 2.31
N VAL A 47 -3.46 -10.96 1.49
CA VAL A 47 -3.43 -11.70 0.22
C VAL A 47 -3.33 -13.20 0.46
N SER A 48 -2.55 -13.65 1.43
CA SER A 48 -2.50 -15.06 1.82
C SER A 48 -3.86 -15.59 2.25
N ASP A 49 -4.58 -14.84 3.10
CA ASP A 49 -5.94 -15.20 3.54
C ASP A 49 -6.93 -15.20 2.38
N LEU A 50 -6.94 -14.13 1.57
CA LEU A 50 -7.77 -14.01 0.38
C LEU A 50 -7.60 -15.20 -0.55
N LEU A 51 -6.37 -15.58 -0.88
CA LEU A 51 -6.09 -16.67 -1.82
C LEU A 51 -6.38 -18.06 -1.21
N SER A 52 -6.44 -18.17 0.11
CA SER A 52 -6.75 -19.42 0.81
C SER A 52 -8.25 -19.64 0.97
N ALA A 53 -9.07 -18.61 0.76
CA ALA A 53 -10.52 -18.66 0.89
C ALA A 53 -11.20 -19.41 -0.27
N GLY A 54 -12.41 -19.92 0.00
CA GLY A 54 -13.15 -20.80 -0.91
C GLY A 54 -13.61 -20.18 -2.23
N TRP A 55 -13.68 -18.85 -2.34
CA TRP A 55 -14.10 -18.18 -3.59
C TRP A 55 -13.18 -18.54 -4.77
N LEU A 56 -11.87 -18.70 -4.52
CA LEU A 56 -10.88 -18.94 -5.56
C LEU A 56 -10.99 -20.35 -6.16
N PRO A 57 -10.95 -21.46 -5.37
CA PRO A 57 -11.19 -22.78 -5.94
C PRO A 57 -12.57 -22.89 -6.58
N ASN A 58 -13.63 -22.33 -5.98
CA ASN A 58 -14.97 -22.36 -6.58
C ASN A 58 -14.98 -21.70 -7.97
N PHE A 59 -14.37 -20.52 -8.12
CA PHE A 59 -14.28 -19.85 -9.42
C PHE A 59 -13.51 -20.70 -10.44
N VAL A 60 -12.37 -21.27 -10.04
CA VAL A 60 -11.54 -22.08 -10.93
C VAL A 60 -12.27 -23.34 -11.38
N ASP A 61 -12.98 -24.01 -10.48
CA ASP A 61 -13.74 -25.22 -10.78
C ASP A 61 -14.92 -24.92 -11.72
N GLU A 62 -15.59 -23.78 -11.55
CA GLU A 62 -16.71 -23.36 -12.39
C GLU A 62 -16.27 -22.85 -13.78
N ASN A 63 -15.15 -22.13 -13.87
CA ASN A 63 -14.76 -21.40 -15.09
C ASN A 63 -13.54 -22.01 -15.82
N GLY A 64 -12.80 -22.92 -15.19
CA GLY A 64 -11.60 -23.54 -15.76
C GLY A 64 -10.43 -22.57 -15.99
N ALA A 65 -10.46 -21.37 -15.39
CA ALA A 65 -9.48 -20.31 -15.57
C ALA A 65 -9.22 -19.53 -14.28
N LYS A 66 -8.09 -18.80 -14.23
CA LYS A 66 -7.76 -17.90 -13.12
C LYS A 66 -8.71 -16.69 -13.13
N PRO A 67 -9.25 -16.27 -11.97
CA PRO A 67 -10.08 -15.07 -11.90
C PRO A 67 -9.26 -13.82 -12.21
N ARG A 68 -9.90 -12.86 -12.87
CA ARG A 68 -9.36 -11.52 -13.10
C ARG A 68 -9.79 -10.61 -11.96
N VAL A 69 -8.81 -10.06 -11.26
CA VAL A 69 -9.04 -9.21 -10.08
C VAL A 69 -8.50 -7.82 -10.36
N ILE A 70 -9.27 -6.79 -10.01
CA ILE A 70 -8.80 -5.41 -9.93
C ILE A 70 -8.71 -4.97 -8.47
N VAL A 71 -7.67 -4.22 -8.12
CA VAL A 71 -7.54 -3.59 -6.81
C VAL A 71 -8.15 -2.18 -6.91
N GLY A 72 -9.21 -1.98 -6.15
CA GLY A 72 -9.90 -0.72 -6.01
C GLY A 72 -9.20 0.21 -5.01
N LYS A 73 -9.92 1.25 -4.59
CA LYS A 73 -9.40 2.23 -3.63
C LYS A 73 -9.39 1.64 -2.22
N VAL A 74 -8.29 1.88 -1.51
CA VAL A 74 -8.22 1.73 -0.05
C VAL A 74 -8.49 3.10 0.58
N ARG A 75 -9.60 3.21 1.32
CA ARG A 75 -10.04 4.47 1.93
C ARG A 75 -9.44 4.64 3.31
N LEU A 76 -9.04 5.86 3.66
CA LEU A 76 -8.74 6.21 5.04
C LEU A 76 -10.01 6.66 5.73
N LYS A 77 -10.35 6.03 6.85
CA LYS A 77 -11.45 6.40 7.73
C LYS A 77 -10.90 6.96 9.03
N ASP A 78 -11.55 8.01 9.53
CA ASP A 78 -11.27 8.60 10.85
C ASP A 78 -9.79 8.94 11.07
N SER A 79 -9.12 9.41 10.01
CA SER A 79 -7.67 9.50 9.97
C SER A 79 -7.16 10.77 10.64
N MET A 80 -6.51 10.60 11.79
CA MET A 80 -5.69 11.65 12.43
C MET A 80 -4.27 11.72 11.84
N GLU A 81 -3.91 10.77 10.95
CA GLU A 81 -2.59 10.62 10.34
C GLU A 81 -2.71 10.64 8.80
N HIS A 82 -1.69 11.17 8.10
CA HIS A 82 -1.62 11.04 6.65
C HIS A 82 -0.96 9.71 6.27
N ILE A 83 -1.77 8.69 6.00
CA ILE A 83 -1.28 7.37 5.58
C ILE A 83 -1.18 7.32 4.04
N LYS A 84 -0.04 6.87 3.53
CA LYS A 84 0.14 6.68 2.08
C LYS A 84 -0.46 5.35 1.63
N THR A 85 -1.76 5.33 1.36
CA THR A 85 -2.48 4.11 0.94
C THR A 85 -2.01 3.56 -0.41
N SER A 86 -1.40 4.39 -1.26
CA SER A 86 -0.81 3.94 -2.53
C SER A 86 0.30 2.90 -2.34
N GLY A 87 1.10 3.02 -1.27
CA GLY A 87 2.12 2.02 -0.92
C GLY A 87 1.48 0.67 -0.60
N PHE A 88 0.47 0.68 0.27
CA PHE A 88 -0.28 -0.52 0.64
C PHE A 88 -1.00 -1.18 -0.54
N ILE A 89 -1.61 -0.38 -1.43
CA ILE A 89 -2.20 -0.89 -2.68
C ILE A 89 -1.12 -1.59 -3.52
N LYS A 90 0.04 -0.96 -3.73
CA LYS A 90 1.13 -1.54 -4.52
C LYS A 90 1.73 -2.81 -3.88
N ASP A 91 1.73 -2.91 -2.56
CA ASP A 91 2.13 -4.13 -1.87
C ASP A 91 1.13 -5.26 -2.10
N ILE A 92 -0.18 -5.01 -2.01
CA ILE A 92 -1.23 -5.99 -2.36
C ILE A 92 -1.11 -6.43 -3.82
N GLU A 93 -0.95 -5.47 -4.76
CA GLU A 93 -0.79 -5.77 -6.19
C GLU A 93 0.40 -6.70 -6.42
N ARG A 94 1.53 -6.42 -5.76
CA ARG A 94 2.75 -7.24 -5.86
C ARG A 94 2.51 -8.66 -5.36
N GLU A 95 1.90 -8.82 -4.19
CA GLU A 95 1.61 -10.14 -3.61
C GLU A 95 0.64 -10.95 -4.48
N LEU A 96 -0.40 -10.31 -5.03
CA LEU A 96 -1.34 -10.97 -5.94
C LEU A 96 -0.65 -11.43 -7.23
N VAL A 97 0.18 -10.58 -7.84
CA VAL A 97 0.94 -10.92 -9.04
C VAL A 97 1.93 -12.05 -8.76
N ASN A 98 2.69 -11.97 -7.66
CA ASN A 98 3.67 -12.97 -7.25
C ASN A 98 3.02 -14.34 -6.98
N SER A 99 1.78 -14.37 -6.48
CA SER A 99 1.07 -15.62 -6.25
C SER A 99 0.85 -16.42 -7.54
N GLY A 100 0.70 -15.73 -8.67
CA GLY A 100 0.32 -16.34 -9.95
C GLY A 100 -1.05 -17.02 -9.95
N ARG A 101 -1.86 -16.93 -8.90
CA ARG A 101 -3.16 -17.61 -8.78
C ARG A 101 -4.32 -16.82 -9.36
N VAL A 102 -4.13 -15.52 -9.55
CA VAL A 102 -5.10 -14.59 -10.15
C VAL A 102 -4.46 -13.84 -11.32
N SER A 103 -5.29 -13.37 -12.24
CA SER A 103 -4.87 -12.44 -13.29
C SER A 103 -5.15 -11.02 -12.81
N PHE A 104 -4.11 -10.26 -12.51
CA PHE A 104 -4.29 -8.89 -12.04
C PHE A 104 -4.55 -7.92 -13.22
N VAL A 105 -5.63 -7.14 -13.11
CA VAL A 105 -5.98 -6.12 -14.10
C VAL A 105 -5.48 -4.76 -13.62
N ALA A 106 -4.85 -4.01 -14.54
CA ALA A 106 -4.37 -2.66 -14.28
C ALA A 106 -5.46 -1.75 -13.70
N SER A 107 -5.06 -0.82 -12.84
CA SER A 107 -5.96 0.19 -12.27
C SER A 107 -6.60 1.04 -13.35
N ALA A 108 -7.69 1.74 -13.02
CA ALA A 108 -8.40 2.60 -13.97
C ALA A 108 -7.45 3.61 -14.65
N SER A 109 -6.58 4.27 -13.88
CA SER A 109 -5.60 5.22 -14.41
C SER A 109 -4.53 4.58 -15.30
N GLU A 110 -4.06 3.38 -14.98
CA GLU A 110 -3.09 2.67 -15.80
C GLU A 110 -3.73 2.19 -17.11
N ARG A 111 -5.01 1.79 -17.09
CA ARG A 111 -5.74 1.41 -18.31
C ARG A 111 -5.90 2.58 -19.27
N ASP A 112 -6.08 3.80 -18.78
CA ASP A 112 -6.17 4.97 -19.67
C ASP A 112 -4.86 5.20 -20.41
N ILE A 113 -3.71 5.09 -19.73
CA ILE A 113 -2.37 5.14 -20.36
C ILE A 113 -2.21 4.03 -21.42
N VAL A 114 -2.66 2.81 -21.12
CA VAL A 114 -2.58 1.67 -22.05
C VAL A 114 -3.55 1.80 -23.22
N ARG A 115 -4.67 2.51 -23.05
CA ARG A 115 -5.59 2.84 -24.17
C ARG A 115 -4.92 3.82 -25.12
N ASP A 116 -4.31 4.88 -24.58
CA ASP A 116 -3.60 5.88 -25.38
C ASP A 116 -2.46 5.23 -26.18
N GLU A 117 -1.62 4.41 -25.54
CA GLU A 117 -0.55 3.65 -26.21
C GLU A 117 -1.09 2.74 -27.34
N ARG A 118 -2.24 2.08 -27.12
CA ARG A 118 -2.85 1.26 -28.19
C ARG A 118 -3.39 2.09 -29.34
N MET A 119 -3.85 3.32 -29.09
CA MET A 119 -4.24 4.24 -30.17
C MET A 119 -3.01 4.66 -30.98
N ASP A 120 -1.89 4.98 -30.32
CA ASP A 120 -0.64 5.32 -30.98
C ASP A 120 -0.13 4.15 -31.84
N GLN A 121 -0.22 2.92 -31.35
CA GLN A 121 0.10 1.72 -32.14
C GLN A 121 -0.72 1.60 -33.42
N GLN A 122 -1.97 2.10 -33.48
CA GLN A 122 -2.73 2.07 -34.73
C GLN A 122 -2.10 2.94 -35.83
N SER A 123 -1.31 3.94 -35.42
CA SER A 123 -0.67 4.88 -36.35
C SER A 123 0.77 4.49 -36.67
N PHE A 124 1.46 3.83 -35.73
CA PHE A 124 2.92 3.64 -35.80
C PHE A 124 3.39 2.18 -35.80
N ALA A 125 2.54 1.23 -35.43
CA ALA A 125 2.89 -0.21 -35.45
C ALA A 125 2.43 -0.86 -36.77
N SER A 126 3.02 -2.02 -37.11
CA SER A 126 2.54 -2.82 -38.24
C SER A 126 1.19 -3.45 -37.90
N GLU A 127 0.39 -3.79 -38.93
CA GLU A 127 -0.91 -4.45 -38.74
C GLU A 127 -0.82 -5.74 -37.91
N GLU A 128 0.26 -6.52 -38.09
CA GLU A 128 0.49 -7.77 -37.34
C GLU A 128 0.84 -7.53 -35.86
N SER A 129 1.53 -6.42 -35.55
CA SER A 129 2.02 -6.14 -34.20
C SER A 129 1.06 -5.28 -33.37
N ALA A 130 0.22 -4.46 -34.02
CA ALA A 130 -0.74 -3.59 -33.38
C ALA A 130 -1.75 -4.38 -32.54
N LYS A 131 -1.97 -3.95 -31.29
CA LYS A 131 -2.99 -4.56 -30.43
C LYS A 131 -4.37 -4.02 -30.77
N ARG A 132 -5.37 -4.90 -30.70
CA ARG A 132 -6.78 -4.54 -30.96
C ARG A 132 -7.31 -3.51 -29.95
N LEU A 133 -7.98 -2.51 -30.47
CA LEU A 133 -8.85 -1.63 -29.69
C LEU A 133 -10.05 -2.40 -29.14
N ALA A 134 -10.60 -1.93 -28.01
CA ALA A 134 -11.79 -2.51 -27.34
C ALA A 134 -11.71 -4.02 -26.99
N ASN A 135 -10.50 -4.57 -26.85
CA ASN A 135 -10.28 -5.97 -26.48
C ASN A 135 -9.70 -6.10 -25.05
N GLU A 136 -10.17 -5.26 -24.14
CA GLU A 136 -9.77 -5.33 -22.72
C GLU A 136 -10.48 -6.47 -22.02
N ALA A 137 -9.73 -7.26 -21.23
CA ALA A 137 -10.33 -8.26 -20.39
C ALA A 137 -11.07 -7.60 -19.21
N ALA A 138 -12.35 -7.90 -19.05
CA ALA A 138 -13.12 -7.47 -17.89
C ALA A 138 -12.60 -8.17 -16.62
N ALA A 139 -12.60 -7.44 -15.50
CA ALA A 139 -12.35 -8.04 -14.20
C ALA A 139 -13.61 -8.80 -13.75
N ASP A 140 -13.41 -9.93 -13.08
CA ASP A 140 -14.47 -10.74 -12.49
C ASP A 140 -14.76 -10.26 -11.05
N TYR A 141 -13.71 -9.85 -10.33
CA TYR A 141 -13.79 -9.35 -8.97
C TYR A 141 -13.07 -8.03 -8.74
N MET A 142 -13.54 -7.27 -7.76
CA MET A 142 -12.91 -6.06 -7.25
C MET A 142 -12.53 -6.23 -5.80
N LEU A 143 -11.25 -6.05 -5.48
CA LEU A 143 -10.73 -6.01 -4.12
C LEU A 143 -10.70 -4.56 -3.64
N SER A 144 -11.45 -4.21 -2.61
CA SER A 144 -11.47 -2.88 -2.01
C SER A 144 -11.24 -2.94 -0.50
N GLY A 145 -11.04 -1.80 0.14
CA GLY A 145 -10.92 -1.79 1.59
C GLY A 145 -10.84 -0.42 2.23
N SER A 146 -10.61 -0.44 3.54
CA SER A 146 -10.38 0.76 4.34
C SER A 146 -9.38 0.53 5.46
N ILE A 147 -8.67 1.59 5.82
CA ILE A 147 -7.84 1.66 7.02
C ILE A 147 -8.51 2.67 7.97
N THR A 148 -8.82 2.22 9.18
CA THR A 148 -9.37 3.03 10.27
C THR A 148 -8.33 3.16 11.36
N MET A 149 -8.14 4.37 11.89
CA MET A 149 -7.15 4.65 12.92
C MET A 149 -7.81 5.14 14.20
N TYR A 150 -7.33 4.66 15.34
CA TYR A 150 -7.71 5.13 16.66
C TYR A 150 -6.47 5.51 17.46
N VAL A 151 -6.50 6.67 18.11
CA VAL A 151 -5.42 7.17 18.94
C VAL A 151 -5.91 7.42 20.35
N ASP A 152 -5.22 6.83 21.32
CA ASP A 152 -5.40 7.09 22.75
C ASP A 152 -4.07 7.56 23.35
N ALA A 153 -4.08 8.63 24.13
CA ALA A 153 -2.86 9.21 24.69
C ALA A 153 -3.09 9.73 26.11
N VAL A 154 -2.22 9.30 27.04
CA VAL A 154 -2.24 9.75 28.44
C VAL A 154 -0.83 9.75 29.02
N GLY A 155 -0.45 10.82 29.72
CA GLY A 155 0.78 10.88 30.52
C GLY A 155 2.07 10.58 29.74
N GLY A 156 2.18 11.01 28.48
CA GLY A 156 3.37 10.76 27.63
C GLY A 156 3.45 9.36 27.02
N LYS A 157 2.41 8.53 27.22
CA LYS A 157 2.18 7.27 26.52
C LYS A 157 1.09 7.47 25.48
N GLN A 158 1.26 6.85 24.32
CA GLN A 158 0.28 6.86 23.24
C GLN A 158 0.08 5.45 22.71
N ALA A 159 -1.17 5.01 22.60
CA ALA A 159 -1.57 3.82 21.87
C ALA A 159 -2.13 4.23 20.51
N LYS A 160 -1.60 3.64 19.44
CA LYS A 160 -2.12 3.77 18.08
C LYS A 160 -2.65 2.42 17.65
N PHE A 161 -3.90 2.38 17.23
CA PHE A 161 -4.56 1.19 16.74
C PHE A 161 -4.97 1.43 15.29
N TYR A 162 -4.64 0.48 14.42
CA TYR A 162 -4.98 0.48 13.02
C TYR A 162 -5.80 -0.76 12.75
N GLN A 163 -6.98 -0.58 12.15
CA GLN A 163 -7.82 -1.65 11.65
C GLN A 163 -7.89 -1.55 10.13
N ILE A 164 -7.56 -2.64 9.46
CA ILE A 164 -7.53 -2.73 8.01
C ILE A 164 -8.59 -3.75 7.61
N ASP A 165 -9.62 -3.30 6.93
CA ASP A 165 -10.69 -4.16 6.42
C ASP A 165 -10.61 -4.20 4.90
N MET A 166 -10.63 -5.41 4.33
CA MET A 166 -10.61 -5.64 2.89
C MET A 166 -11.78 -6.54 2.50
N GLU A 167 -12.30 -6.34 1.30
CA GLU A 167 -13.45 -7.06 0.78
C GLU A 167 -13.26 -7.38 -0.71
N LEU A 168 -13.61 -8.60 -1.10
CA LEU A 168 -13.65 -9.03 -2.49
C LEU A 168 -15.10 -9.08 -2.96
N ILE A 169 -15.41 -8.31 -4.00
CA ILE A 169 -16.75 -8.14 -4.53
C ILE A 169 -16.81 -8.74 -5.94
N ASN A 170 -17.79 -9.61 -6.20
CA ASN A 170 -18.13 -10.05 -7.55
C ASN A 170 -18.73 -8.86 -8.31
N ILE A 171 -18.14 -8.50 -9.46
CA ILE A 171 -18.54 -7.30 -10.20
C ILE A 171 -19.92 -7.46 -10.86
N GLU A 172 -20.30 -8.68 -11.24
CA GLU A 172 -21.58 -8.96 -11.89
C GLU A 172 -22.73 -9.02 -10.86
N SER A 173 -22.56 -9.80 -9.78
CA SER A 173 -23.62 -10.00 -8.78
C SER A 173 -23.64 -8.97 -7.65
N ASN A 174 -22.57 -8.18 -7.49
CA ASN A 174 -22.32 -7.29 -6.34
C ASN A 174 -22.20 -8.01 -4.99
N GLU A 175 -22.00 -9.33 -4.99
CA GLU A 175 -21.86 -10.10 -3.77
C GLU A 175 -20.45 -10.01 -3.20
N LYS A 176 -20.36 -9.88 -1.88
CA LYS A 176 -19.08 -10.01 -1.17
C LYS A 176 -18.76 -11.49 -1.00
N VAL A 177 -17.72 -11.96 -1.68
CA VAL A 177 -17.30 -13.36 -1.67
C VAL A 177 -16.16 -13.63 -0.70
N TRP A 178 -15.50 -12.56 -0.21
CA TRP A 178 -14.51 -12.63 0.85
C TRP A 178 -14.46 -11.31 1.64
N LEU A 179 -14.18 -11.44 2.94
CA LEU A 179 -13.99 -10.35 3.88
C LEU A 179 -12.80 -10.71 4.76
N GLY A 180 -11.80 -9.85 4.78
CA GLY A 180 -10.63 -9.98 5.65
C GLY A 180 -10.46 -8.76 6.53
N SER A 181 -9.98 -8.96 7.75
CA SER A 181 -9.62 -7.87 8.64
C SER A 181 -8.28 -8.14 9.32
N LYS A 182 -7.52 -7.08 9.54
CA LYS A 182 -6.26 -7.12 10.28
C LYS A 182 -6.15 -5.93 11.22
N GLU A 183 -5.72 -6.23 12.43
CA GLU A 183 -5.50 -5.21 13.47
C GLU A 183 -4.01 -5.10 13.80
N ILE A 184 -3.56 -3.87 13.99
CA ILE A 184 -2.22 -3.54 14.49
C ILE A 184 -2.36 -2.57 15.65
N LYS A 185 -1.68 -2.86 16.76
CA LYS A 185 -1.60 -1.97 17.92
C LYS A 185 -0.16 -1.65 18.26
N LYS A 186 0.16 -0.36 18.36
CA LYS A 186 1.49 0.16 18.71
C LYS A 186 1.40 1.02 19.97
N ILE A 187 2.35 0.83 20.88
CA ILE A 187 2.49 1.65 22.09
C ILE A 187 3.76 2.49 21.96
N VAL A 188 3.60 3.81 21.97
CA VAL A 188 4.68 4.79 21.92
C VAL A 188 4.88 5.39 23.31
N GLN A 189 6.12 5.40 23.77
CA GLN A 189 6.51 6.08 25.01
C GLN A 189 7.51 7.18 24.66
N GLN A 190 7.15 8.43 24.96
CA GLN A 190 8.09 9.55 24.86
C GLN A 190 8.99 9.52 26.08
N ARG A 191 10.26 9.07 25.94
CA ARG A 191 11.26 9.29 26.98
C ARG A 191 11.59 10.78 26.97
N LYS A 192 11.39 11.47 28.10
CA LYS A 192 11.91 12.83 28.27
C LYS A 192 13.42 12.76 28.10
N ALA A 193 13.97 13.48 27.12
CA ALA A 193 15.40 13.70 27.05
C ALA A 193 15.82 14.47 28.31
N SER A 194 16.66 13.86 29.14
CA SER A 194 17.43 14.62 30.12
C SER A 194 18.49 15.37 29.33
N TRP A 195 18.42 16.70 29.33
CA TRP A 195 19.50 17.56 28.87
C TRP A 195 20.51 17.77 30.00
#